data_AF-A0A6B3FTD8-F1
#
_entry.id   AF-A0A6B3FTD8-F1
#
_cell.length_a   1.000
_cell.length_b   1.000
_cell.length_c   1.000
_cell.angle_alpha   90.00
_cell.angle_beta   90.00
_cell.angle_gamma   90.00
#
_symmetry.space_group_name_H-M   'P 1'
#
loop_
_entity.id
_entity.type
_entity.pdbx_description
1 polymer ?
#
loop_
_entity_poly.entity_id
_entity_poly.type
_entity_poly.pdbx_seq_one_letter_code
_entity_poly.pdbx_strand_id
1 'polypeptide(L)'
;LRYGENPHQPAALYTSGDGGLAEAEQLHGKEMSYNNYTDTDAARRAAYDHAEPCVAIIKHANPCGIAIGADVAEAHRKAHACDP
;
A
#
# COMPACT_ATOMS: atom_id res chain seq x y z
N LEU A 1 16.22 -0.94 6.75
CA LEU A 1 15.69 -1.41 5.44
C LEU A 1 16.88 -1.78 4.57
N ARG A 2 16.70 -2.65 3.56
CA ARG A 2 17.80 -3.07 2.68
C ARG A 2 18.48 -1.90 1.96
N TYR A 3 17.69 -0.93 1.51
CA TYR A 3 18.10 0.38 0.95
C TYR A 3 16.86 1.31 0.96
N GLY A 4 17.07 2.58 0.61
CA GLY A 4 16.02 3.61 0.45
C GLY A 4 15.24 3.46 -0.86
N GLU A 5 14.92 4.57 -1.50
CA GLU A 5 14.21 4.56 -2.78
C GLU A 5 15.03 3.87 -3.88
N ASN A 6 16.34 4.11 -3.88
CA ASN A 6 17.31 3.54 -4.82
C ASN A 6 18.40 2.73 -4.08
N PRO A 7 19.06 1.74 -4.73
CA PRO A 7 20.01 0.85 -4.08
C PRO A 7 21.22 1.50 -3.39
N HIS A 8 21.61 2.71 -3.83
CA HIS A 8 22.75 3.44 -3.28
C HIS A 8 22.41 4.27 -2.04
N GLN A 9 21.13 4.33 -1.65
CA GLN A 9 20.65 5.14 -0.53
C GLN A 9 20.43 4.26 0.71
N PRO A 10 20.97 4.60 1.89
CA PRO A 10 20.65 3.89 3.13
C PRO A 10 19.25 4.27 3.63
N ALA A 11 18.57 3.37 4.36
CA ALA A 11 17.28 3.68 4.98
C ALA A 11 16.96 2.83 6.22
N ALA A 12 16.16 3.40 7.11
CA ALA A 12 15.61 2.76 8.30
C ALA A 12 14.12 3.10 8.45
N LEU A 13 13.37 2.22 9.12
CA LEU A 13 11.99 2.45 9.54
C LEU A 13 12.00 2.82 11.02
N TYR A 14 11.25 3.84 11.40
CA TYR A 14 11.03 4.26 12.78
C TYR A 14 9.54 4.24 13.08
N THR A 15 9.18 3.93 14.32
CA THR A 15 7.81 3.90 14.81
C THR A 15 7.62 4.97 15.89
N SER A 16 6.40 5.51 16.03
CA SER A 16 6.05 6.40 17.14
C SER A 16 5.40 5.67 18.32
N GLY A 17 4.92 4.43 18.13
CA GLY A 17 4.17 3.67 19.14
C GLY A 17 2.66 3.93 19.11
N ASP A 18 2.16 4.68 18.12
CA ASP A 18 0.74 5.02 17.96
C ASP A 18 0.01 4.09 16.98
N GLY A 19 0.65 3.01 16.52
CA GLY A 19 0.12 2.08 15.53
C GLY A 19 0.31 2.51 14.08
N GLY A 20 -0.44 1.88 13.17
CA GLY A 20 -0.37 2.13 11.73
C GLY A 20 0.64 1.26 10.98
N LEU A 21 1.00 1.66 9.76
CA LEU A 21 1.80 0.81 8.86
C LEU A 21 3.20 0.49 9.40
N ALA A 22 3.83 1.43 10.12
CA ALA A 22 5.16 1.21 10.69
C ALA A 22 5.17 0.08 11.74
N GLU A 23 4.01 -0.25 12.31
CA GLU A 23 3.81 -1.29 13.32
C GLU A 23 2.99 -2.49 12.78
N ALA A 24 2.76 -2.56 11.46
CA ALA A 24 2.00 -3.64 10.86
C ALA A 24 2.75 -4.98 10.97
N GLU A 25 2.01 -6.05 11.29
CA GLU A 25 2.53 -7.41 11.32
C GLU A 25 2.63 -7.98 9.90
N GLN A 26 3.84 -8.35 9.48
CA GLN A 26 4.06 -9.03 8.21
C GLN A 26 3.87 -10.54 8.37
N LEU A 27 2.73 -11.07 7.87
CA LEU A 27 2.39 -12.50 8.00
C LEU A 27 3.09 -13.42 6.98
N HIS A 28 3.55 -12.88 5.85
CA HIS A 28 4.23 -13.64 4.80
C HIS A 28 5.09 -12.74 3.89
N GLY A 29 5.91 -13.36 3.03
CA GLY A 29 6.74 -12.69 2.03
C GLY A 29 8.13 -12.32 2.53
N LYS A 30 8.96 -11.79 1.62
CA LYS A 30 10.29 -11.24 1.95
C LYS A 30 10.15 -9.93 2.72
N GLU A 31 11.22 -9.50 3.41
CA GLU A 31 11.27 -8.20 4.08
C GLU A 31 10.84 -7.04 3.17
N MET A 32 10.05 -6.13 3.74
CA MET A 32 9.57 -4.91 3.10
C MET A 32 10.73 -3.98 2.70
N SER A 33 10.65 -3.41 1.49
CA SER A 33 11.54 -2.33 1.05
C SER A 33 10.99 -0.95 1.44
N TYR A 34 11.82 0.10 1.33
CA TYR A 34 11.38 1.49 1.51
C TYR A 34 10.17 1.83 0.63
N ASN A 35 10.25 1.52 -0.67
CA ASN A 35 9.17 1.79 -1.61
C ASN A 35 7.90 0.97 -1.29
N ASN A 36 8.03 -0.23 -0.69
CA ASN A 36 6.85 -0.97 -0.26
C ASN A 36 6.13 -0.27 0.89
N TYR A 37 6.86 0.33 1.84
CA TYR A 37 6.23 1.11 2.90
C TYR A 37 5.51 2.35 2.35
N THR A 38 6.14 3.11 1.44
CA THR A 38 5.51 4.31 0.88
C THR A 38 4.29 3.98 0.03
N ASP A 39 4.36 2.95 -0.82
CA ASP A 39 3.22 2.51 -1.65
C ASP A 39 2.08 1.96 -0.78
N THR A 40 2.39 1.22 0.28
CA THR A 40 1.37 0.67 1.18
C THR A 40 0.69 1.76 2.02
N ASP A 41 1.41 2.81 2.46
CA ASP A 41 0.77 3.91 3.19
C ASP A 41 -0.18 4.69 2.27
N ALA A 42 0.25 4.95 1.03
CA ALA A 42 -0.60 5.58 0.02
C ALA A 42 -1.84 4.72 -0.31
N ALA A 43 -1.66 3.41 -0.52
CA ALA A 43 -2.77 2.49 -0.81
C ALA A 43 -3.75 2.43 0.36
N ARG A 44 -3.25 2.36 1.60
CA ARG A 44 -4.09 2.35 2.80
C ARG A 44 -4.90 3.64 2.88
N ARG A 45 -4.28 4.81 2.79
CA ARG A 45 -5.03 6.09 2.86
C ARG A 45 -6.10 6.17 1.78
N ALA A 46 -5.74 5.91 0.52
CA ALA A 46 -6.66 5.97 -0.60
C ALA A 46 -7.86 5.01 -0.46
N ALA A 47 -7.65 3.79 0.05
CA ALA A 47 -8.75 2.85 0.28
C ALA A 47 -9.71 3.33 1.39
N TYR A 48 -9.20 4.01 2.41
CA TYR A 48 -9.99 4.52 3.55
C TYR A 48 -10.65 5.89 3.29
N ASP A 49 -10.41 6.53 2.14
CA ASP A 49 -11.12 7.75 1.72
C ASP A 49 -12.57 7.46 1.26
N HIS A 50 -12.97 6.19 1.23
CA HIS A 50 -14.29 5.73 0.82
C HIS A 50 -15.00 4.97 1.96
N ALA A 51 -16.32 5.11 2.04
CA ALA A 51 -17.12 4.44 3.08
C ALA A 51 -17.52 3.01 2.68
N GLU A 52 -17.65 2.75 1.37
CA GLU A 52 -17.97 1.46 0.80
C GLU A 52 -16.76 0.51 0.77
N PRO A 53 -16.95 -0.81 0.58
CA PRO A 53 -15.84 -1.73 0.33
C PRO A 53 -14.98 -1.25 -0.84
N CYS A 54 -13.74 -0.84 -0.53
CA CYS A 54 -12.84 -0.18 -1.47
C CYS A 54 -11.53 -0.96 -1.63
N VAL A 55 -10.98 -0.96 -2.84
CA VAL A 55 -9.64 -1.43 -3.15
C VAL A 55 -8.89 -0.34 -3.90
N ALA A 56 -7.69 0.00 -3.41
CA ALA A 56 -6.75 0.90 -4.06
C ALA A 56 -5.47 0.14 -4.45
N ILE A 57 -5.07 0.26 -5.72
CA ILE A 57 -3.86 -0.33 -6.28
C ILE A 57 -2.88 0.79 -6.60
N ILE A 58 -1.75 0.82 -5.89
CA ILE A 58 -0.71 1.86 -6.01
C ILE A 58 0.58 1.24 -6.56
N LYS A 59 1.28 1.98 -7.43
CA LYS A 59 2.60 1.65 -7.93
C LYS A 59 3.45 2.92 -8.00
N HIS A 60 4.59 2.94 -7.32
CA HIS A 60 5.48 4.12 -7.28
C HIS A 60 4.74 5.40 -6.88
N ALA A 61 3.96 5.32 -5.80
CA ALA A 61 3.07 6.36 -5.28
C ALA A 61 1.96 6.85 -6.23
N ASN A 62 1.77 6.24 -7.40
CA ASN A 62 0.72 6.57 -8.35
C ASN A 62 -0.44 5.55 -8.27
N PRO A 63 -1.71 5.99 -8.28
CA PRO A 63 -2.84 5.06 -8.35
C PRO A 63 -2.98 4.48 -9.76
N CYS A 64 -2.81 3.17 -9.88
CA CYS A 64 -3.13 2.42 -11.11
C CYS A 64 -4.65 2.16 -11.22
N GLY A 65 -5.33 2.05 -10.08
CA GLY A 65 -6.79 1.90 -10.04
C GLY A 65 -7.33 1.93 -8.62
N ILE A 66 -8.49 2.56 -8.45
CA ILE A 66 -9.23 2.64 -7.19
C ILE A 66 -10.70 2.37 -7.52
N ALA A 67 -11.34 1.47 -6.79
CA ALA A 67 -12.75 1.20 -6.99
C ALA A 67 -13.45 0.78 -5.71
N ILE A 68 -14.74 1.13 -5.63
CA ILE A 68 -15.69 0.58 -4.66
C ILE A 68 -16.53 -0.56 -5.28
N GLY A 69 -17.04 -1.45 -4.44
CA GLY A 69 -17.87 -2.59 -4.87
C GLY A 69 -18.83 -3.06 -3.78
N ALA A 70 -19.73 -3.99 -4.15
CA ALA A 70 -20.59 -4.64 -3.17
C ALA A 70 -19.78 -5.55 -2.21
N ASP A 71 -18.66 -6.08 -2.70
CA ASP A 71 -17.67 -6.80 -1.92
C ASP A 71 -16.23 -6.47 -2.37
N VAL A 72 -15.25 -6.92 -1.58
CA VAL A 72 -13.83 -6.68 -1.85
C VAL A 72 -13.33 -7.32 -3.15
N ALA A 73 -13.89 -8.46 -3.56
CA ALA A 73 -13.46 -9.15 -4.77
C ALA A 73 -13.93 -8.41 -6.03
N GLU A 74 -15.14 -7.86 -6.00
CA GLU A 74 -15.68 -6.99 -7.04
C GLU A 74 -14.89 -5.68 -7.12
N ALA A 75 -14.65 -5.02 -5.98
CA ALA A 75 -13.84 -3.80 -5.91
C ALA A 75 -12.43 -4.03 -6.50
N HIS A 76 -11.78 -5.13 -6.15
CA HIS A 76 -10.47 -5.49 -6.71
C HIS A 76 -10.51 -5.70 -8.23
N ARG A 77 -11.47 -6.47 -8.75
CA ARG A 77 -11.60 -6.69 -10.21
C ARG A 77 -11.78 -5.37 -10.96
N LYS A 78 -12.60 -4.45 -10.43
CA LYS A 78 -12.82 -3.12 -11.01
C LYS A 78 -11.55 -2.26 -10.95
N ALA A 79 -10.88 -2.19 -9.80
CA ALA A 79 -9.65 -1.42 -9.64
C ALA A 79 -8.55 -1.93 -10.59
N HIS A 80 -8.35 -3.24 -10.67
CA HIS A 80 -7.34 -3.84 -11.55
C HIS A 80 -7.62 -3.60 -13.04
N ALA A 81 -8.90 -3.55 -13.45
CA ALA A 81 -9.28 -3.28 -14.83
C ALA A 81 -9.03 -1.83 -15.30
N CYS A 82 -8.63 -0.91 -14.41
CA CYS A 82 -8.34 0.47 -14.76
C CYS A 82 -7.07 0.61 -15.61
N ASP A 83 -6.00 -0.09 -15.23
CA ASP A 83 -4.69 -0.11 -15.91
C ASP A 83 -3.96 -1.44 -15.58
N PRO A 84 -4.27 -2.53 -16.32
CA PRO A 84 -3.82 -3.89 -16.01
C PRO A 84 -2.35 -4.20 -16.37
#